data_AF-A0A927G0U9-F1
#
_entry.id   AF-A0A927G0U9-F1
#
_cell.length_a   1.000
_cell.length_b   1.000
_cell.length_c   1.000
_cell.angle_alpha   90.00
_cell.angle_beta   90.00
_cell.angle_gamma   90.00
#
_symmetry.space_group_name_H-M   'P 1'
#
loop_
_entity.id
_entity.type
_entity.pdbx_description
1 polymer ?
#
loop_
_entity_poly.entity_id
_entity_poly.type
_entity_poly.pdbx_seq_one_letter_code
_entity_poly.pdbx_strand_id
1 'polypeptide(L)'
;MASPGGAGRNKTLGQKEFGELEIVIPQNVKEQKKISEILLTWDKAIELKEKLIERKKEQKKGLMQMLLTGEYRLKGFEEKWKEFQLGNITEITTGNKDTKDKIENGKYPFFVRSETVEKINSYSFDGEAILIPGDGNIGQIYHYINGKFDFHQRVYKISNFDKGCSGKFVYYYLPLVLH
;
A
#
# COMPACT_ATOMS: atom_id res chain seq x y z
N MET A 1 -8.64 17.93 -25.69
CA MET A 1 -8.24 16.81 -26.56
C MET A 1 -8.74 15.52 -25.93
N ALA A 2 -9.81 14.94 -26.47
CA ALA A 2 -10.37 13.66 -26.02
C ALA A 2 -10.19 12.64 -27.17
N SER A 3 -9.62 11.48 -26.84
CA SER A 3 -9.21 10.42 -27.78
C SER A 3 -10.42 9.72 -28.43
N PRO A 4 -10.39 9.39 -29.74
CA PRO A 4 -11.45 8.66 -30.40
C PRO A 4 -11.15 7.15 -30.41
N GLY A 5 -11.96 6.35 -29.72
CA GLY A 5 -11.89 4.90 -29.89
C GLY A 5 -12.76 4.13 -28.91
N GLY A 6 -13.91 3.63 -29.39
CA GLY A 6 -14.73 2.64 -28.70
C GLY A 6 -16.22 2.87 -28.91
N ALA A 7 -16.82 2.06 -29.79
CA ALA A 7 -18.24 2.06 -30.06
C ALA A 7 -19.07 1.88 -28.78
N GLY A 8 -19.97 2.84 -28.55
CA GLY A 8 -21.20 2.70 -27.75
C GLY A 8 -21.02 2.23 -26.31
N ARG A 9 -20.63 3.14 -25.40
CA ARG A 9 -20.94 3.05 -23.96
C ARG A 9 -20.66 4.32 -23.13
N ASN A 10 -20.16 5.40 -23.73
CA ASN A 10 -20.01 6.68 -23.04
C ASN A 10 -21.19 7.59 -23.38
N LYS A 11 -22.03 7.93 -22.39
CA LYS A 11 -22.99 9.02 -22.52
C LYS A 11 -22.20 10.32 -22.63
N THR A 12 -22.26 10.96 -23.79
CA THR A 12 -21.66 12.27 -24.04
C THR A 12 -22.73 13.34 -24.03
N LEU A 13 -22.52 14.41 -23.29
CA LEU A 13 -23.40 15.58 -23.28
C LEU A 13 -23.05 16.48 -24.47
N GLY A 14 -23.97 16.65 -25.41
CA GLY A 14 -23.81 17.53 -26.56
C GLY A 14 -23.86 19.01 -26.16
N GLN A 15 -23.29 19.89 -26.99
CA GLN A 15 -23.27 21.34 -26.70
C GLN A 15 -24.67 21.94 -26.47
N LYS A 16 -25.66 21.49 -27.26
CA LYS A 16 -27.05 21.93 -27.12
C LYS A 16 -27.63 21.55 -25.77
N GLU A 17 -27.43 20.30 -25.38
CA GLU A 17 -27.90 19.75 -24.10
C GLU A 17 -27.20 20.41 -22.90
N PHE A 18 -25.91 20.75 -23.05
CA PHE A 18 -25.17 21.52 -22.04
C PHE A 18 -25.73 22.95 -21.89
N GLY A 19 -26.09 23.61 -22.99
CA GLY A 19 -26.69 24.95 -22.96
C GLY A 19 -28.11 24.98 -22.38
N GLU A 20 -28.81 23.85 -22.40
CA GLU A 20 -30.16 23.68 -21.83
C GLU A 20 -30.14 23.29 -20.33
N LEU A 21 -28.96 23.17 -19.70
CA LEU A 21 -28.85 22.88 -18.28
C LEU A 21 -29.38 24.04 -17.42
N GLU A 22 -30.39 23.76 -16.61
CA GLU A 22 -30.86 24.69 -15.59
C GLU A 22 -29.90 24.71 -14.41
N ILE A 23 -29.27 25.86 -14.17
CA ILE A 23 -28.37 26.08 -13.03
C ILE A 23 -28.96 27.13 -12.09
N VAL A 24 -28.94 26.84 -10.80
CA VAL A 24 -29.37 27.78 -9.77
C VAL A 24 -28.22 28.73 -9.48
N ILE A 25 -28.37 29.99 -9.88
CA ILE A 25 -27.39 31.04 -9.62
C ILE A 25 -28.01 32.07 -8.66
N PRO A 26 -27.36 32.36 -7.52
CA PRO A 26 -27.78 33.46 -6.64
C PRO A 26 -27.78 34.78 -7.41
N GLN A 27 -28.88 35.52 -7.41
CA GLN A 27 -28.99 36.77 -8.20
C GLN A 27 -28.08 37.88 -7.66
N ASN A 28 -27.67 37.80 -6.39
CA ASN A 28 -26.82 38.79 -5.75
C ASN A 28 -25.33 38.53 -6.00
N VAL A 29 -24.66 39.42 -6.73
CA VAL A 29 -23.23 39.33 -7.02
C VAL A 29 -22.34 39.28 -5.76
N LYS A 30 -22.73 39.95 -4.67
CA LYS A 30 -21.98 39.88 -3.40
C LYS A 30 -22.07 38.49 -2.78
N GLU A 31 -23.22 37.85 -2.88
CA GLU A 31 -23.41 36.47 -2.42
C GLU A 31 -22.60 35.49 -3.26
N GLN A 32 -22.64 35.62 -4.59
CA GLN A 32 -21.82 34.81 -5.50
C GLN A 32 -20.33 34.91 -5.17
N LYS A 33 -19.82 36.13 -4.94
CA LYS A 33 -18.43 36.35 -4.52
C LYS A 33 -18.11 35.65 -3.21
N LYS A 34 -18.98 35.76 -2.22
CA LYS A 34 -18.78 35.14 -0.90
C LYS A 34 -18.78 33.60 -0.98
N ILE A 35 -19.68 33.03 -1.79
CA ILE A 35 -19.69 31.58 -2.07
C ILE A 35 -18.39 31.18 -2.76
N SER A 36 -17.97 31.91 -3.81
CA SER A 36 -16.73 31.65 -4.53
C SER A 36 -15.50 31.73 -3.61
N GLU A 37 -15.41 32.72 -2.74
CA GLU A 37 -14.32 32.87 -1.77
C GLU A 37 -14.24 31.67 -0.80
N ILE A 38 -15.38 31.20 -0.31
CA ILE A 38 -15.46 30.02 0.57
C ILE A 38 -14.98 28.76 -0.17
N LEU A 39 -15.48 28.53 -1.39
CA LEU A 39 -15.09 27.37 -2.21
C LEU A 39 -13.60 27.40 -2.54
N LEU A 40 -13.07 28.55 -2.99
CA LEU A 40 -11.64 28.72 -3.27
C LEU A 40 -10.77 28.53 -2.04
N THR A 41 -11.27 28.85 -0.84
CA THR A 41 -10.56 28.59 0.40
C THR A 41 -10.41 27.10 0.66
N TRP A 42 -11.47 26.32 0.43
CA TRP A 42 -11.43 24.87 0.56
C TRP A 42 -10.58 24.20 -0.51
N ASP A 43 -10.66 24.65 -1.77
CA ASP A 43 -9.81 24.13 -2.85
C ASP A 43 -8.32 24.30 -2.51
N LYS A 44 -7.93 25.50 -2.03
CA LYS A 44 -6.55 25.76 -1.57
C LYS A 44 -6.18 24.89 -0.37
N ALA A 45 -7.11 24.66 0.56
CA ALA A 45 -6.84 23.82 1.72
C ALA A 45 -6.58 22.36 1.29
N ILE A 46 -7.36 21.82 0.35
CA ILE A 46 -7.17 20.48 -0.21
C ILE A 46 -5.80 20.39 -0.90
N GLU A 47 -5.50 21.33 -1.79
CA GLU A 47 -4.22 21.36 -2.53
C GLU A 47 -3.01 21.39 -1.57
N LEU A 48 -3.05 22.24 -0.54
CA LEU A 48 -1.98 22.33 0.45
C LEU A 48 -1.83 21.05 1.27
N LYS A 49 -2.96 20.38 1.59
CA LYS A 49 -2.93 19.11 2.32
C LYS A 49 -2.35 17.99 1.47
N GLU A 50 -2.70 17.89 0.19
CA GLU A 50 -2.13 16.92 -0.74
C GLU A 50 -0.61 17.12 -0.88
N LYS A 51 -0.16 18.37 -1.07
CA LYS A 51 1.29 18.69 -1.09
C LYS A 51 1.99 18.32 0.21
N LEU A 52 1.33 18.54 1.36
CA LEU A 52 1.90 18.16 2.66
C LEU A 52 2.00 16.64 2.81
N ILE A 53 0.98 15.89 2.37
CA ILE A 53 0.99 14.42 2.37
C ILE A 53 2.17 13.92 1.54
N GLU A 54 2.38 14.45 0.33
CA GLU A 54 3.47 13.99 -0.53
C GLU A 54 4.84 14.27 0.08
N ARG A 55 5.06 15.49 0.61
CA ARG A 55 6.30 15.82 1.34
C ARG A 55 6.52 14.92 2.55
N LYS A 56 5.46 14.53 3.26
CA LYS A 56 5.57 13.61 4.41
C LYS A 56 5.90 12.18 3.98
N LYS A 57 5.40 11.71 2.84
CA LYS A 57 5.77 10.41 2.27
C LYS A 57 7.24 10.39 1.86
N GLU A 58 7.71 11.43 1.16
CA GLU A 58 9.12 11.58 0.77
C GLU A 58 10.03 11.65 1.99
N GLN A 59 9.69 12.48 2.99
CA GLN A 59 10.43 12.58 4.24
C GLN A 59 10.51 11.23 4.96
N LYS A 60 9.39 10.50 5.05
CA LYS A 60 9.35 9.17 5.65
C LYS A 60 10.27 8.19 4.90
N LYS A 61 10.22 8.18 3.57
CA LYS A 61 11.07 7.31 2.73
C LYS A 61 12.55 7.59 2.96
N GLY A 62 12.96 8.87 2.93
CA GLY A 62 14.35 9.26 3.15
C GLY A 62 14.85 8.92 4.56
N LEU A 63 14.05 9.22 5.59
CA LEU A 63 14.39 8.84 6.98
C LEU A 63 14.52 7.33 7.14
N MET A 64 13.62 6.55 6.54
CA MET A 64 13.65 5.10 6.58
C MET A 64 14.93 4.55 5.93
N GLN A 65 15.33 5.07 4.77
CA GLN A 65 16.58 4.68 4.13
C GLN A 65 17.78 4.96 5.04
N MET A 66 17.95 6.19 5.53
CA MET A 66 19.08 6.56 6.38
C MET A 66 19.16 5.72 7.68
N LEU A 67 18.01 5.47 8.31
CA LEU A 67 17.95 4.72 9.57
C LEU A 67 18.21 3.22 9.36
N LEU A 68 17.57 2.62 8.36
CA LEU A 68 17.63 1.18 8.13
C LEU A 68 18.92 0.74 7.43
N THR A 69 19.64 1.61 6.73
CA THR A 69 20.90 1.23 6.10
C THR A 69 22.09 1.29 7.05
N GLY A 70 22.14 2.28 7.95
CA GLY A 70 23.50 2.66 8.34
C GLY A 70 23.69 4.09 8.71
N GLU A 71 23.30 4.90 7.74
CA GLU A 71 23.87 6.22 7.51
C GLU A 71 23.62 7.16 8.67
N TYR A 72 22.45 7.01 9.30
CA TYR A 72 22.12 7.71 10.53
C TYR A 72 21.80 6.72 11.65
N ARG A 73 22.45 6.93 12.80
CA ARG A 73 22.21 6.18 14.04
C ARG A 73 21.63 7.09 15.11
N LEU A 74 20.66 6.57 15.84
CA LEU A 74 20.11 7.25 17.01
C LEU A 74 21.14 7.22 18.14
N LYS A 75 21.14 8.27 18.97
CA LYS A 75 22.00 8.33 20.16
C LYS A 75 21.79 7.09 21.03
N GLY A 76 22.88 6.40 21.39
CA GLY A 76 22.84 5.14 22.14
C GLY A 76 22.80 3.87 21.27
N PHE A 77 22.74 3.99 19.94
CA PHE A 77 22.79 2.86 18.99
C PHE A 77 24.04 2.95 18.10
N GLU A 78 25.21 3.03 18.73
CA GLU A 78 26.51 3.27 18.08
C GLU A 78 27.24 1.97 17.71
N GLU A 79 26.69 0.82 18.10
CA GLU A 79 27.27 -0.48 17.77
C GLU A 79 27.28 -0.73 16.26
N LYS A 80 28.37 -1.36 15.79
CA LYS A 80 28.48 -1.77 14.40
C LYS A 80 27.46 -2.85 14.10
N TRP A 81 26.86 -2.74 12.93
CA TRP A 81 25.94 -3.76 12.44
C TRP A 81 26.68 -5.06 12.17
N LYS A 82 25.95 -6.16 12.39
CA LYS A 82 26.39 -7.51 12.09
C LYS A 82 25.50 -8.05 10.99
N GLU A 83 26.12 -8.68 10.01
CA GLU A 83 25.42 -9.30 8.90
C GLU A 83 25.05 -10.74 9.27
N PHE A 84 23.82 -11.13 8.91
CA PHE A 84 23.31 -12.48 9.12
C PHE A 84 22.63 -12.94 7.84
N GLN A 85 22.74 -14.23 7.53
CA GLN A 85 21.90 -14.83 6.50
C GLN A 85 20.47 -14.92 7.01
N LEU A 86 19.50 -14.44 6.23
CA LEU A 86 18.11 -14.38 6.65
C LEU A 86 17.55 -15.74 7.08
N GLY A 87 17.91 -16.82 6.36
CA GLY A 87 17.50 -18.19 6.69
C GLY A 87 18.08 -18.75 7.99
N ASN A 88 19.07 -18.11 8.61
CA ASN A 88 19.63 -18.53 9.90
C ASN A 88 18.89 -17.90 11.10
N ILE A 89 18.15 -16.81 10.87
CA ILE A 89 17.48 -16.02 11.92
C ILE A 89 15.95 -15.98 11.71
N THR A 90 15.44 -16.73 10.73
CA THR A 90 14.03 -16.87 10.39
C THR A 90 13.75 -18.26 9.84
N GLU A 91 12.48 -18.64 9.82
CA GLU A 91 11.99 -19.79 9.08
C GLU A 91 11.33 -19.34 7.77
N ILE A 92 11.77 -19.90 6.64
CA ILE A 92 11.24 -19.60 5.31
C ILE A 92 10.56 -20.85 4.75
N THR A 93 9.25 -20.80 4.56
CA THR A 93 8.47 -21.91 3.97
C THR A 93 7.53 -21.42 2.88
N THR A 94 6.97 -22.35 2.11
CA THR A 94 5.88 -22.07 1.18
C THR A 94 4.56 -22.64 1.70
N GLY A 95 3.45 -22.13 1.16
CA GLY A 95 2.12 -22.61 1.52
C GLY A 95 1.79 -23.95 0.87
N ASN A 96 0.56 -24.40 1.06
CA ASN A 96 0.02 -25.59 0.40
C ASN A 96 -1.38 -25.35 -0.21
N LYS A 97 -1.83 -24.09 -0.26
CA LYS A 97 -3.13 -23.68 -0.83
C LYS A 97 -3.00 -23.25 -2.27
N ASP A 98 -4.12 -23.28 -2.98
CA ASP A 98 -4.29 -22.78 -4.34
C ASP A 98 -5.29 -21.62 -4.39
N THR A 99 -5.28 -20.82 -5.47
CA THR A 99 -6.22 -19.70 -5.65
C THR A 99 -7.70 -20.11 -5.54
N LYS A 100 -8.05 -21.37 -5.86
CA LYS A 100 -9.41 -21.91 -5.76
C LYS A 100 -9.93 -22.01 -4.32
N ASP A 101 -9.04 -22.01 -3.33
CA ASP A 101 -9.41 -22.13 -1.91
C ASP A 101 -9.94 -20.80 -1.33
N LYS A 102 -9.95 -19.73 -2.14
CA LYS A 102 -10.48 -18.42 -1.74
C LYS A 102 -12.00 -18.47 -1.50
N ILE A 103 -12.45 -17.72 -0.50
CA ILE A 103 -13.85 -17.60 -0.11
C ILE A 103 -14.14 -16.12 0.07
N GLU A 104 -15.11 -15.57 -0.67
CA GLU A 104 -15.45 -14.14 -0.69
C GLU A 104 -15.60 -13.53 0.72
N ASN A 105 -16.31 -14.24 1.61
CA ASN A 105 -16.54 -13.83 3.00
C ASN A 105 -15.77 -14.69 4.01
N GLY A 106 -14.56 -15.11 3.65
CA GLY A 106 -13.72 -15.94 4.50
C GLY A 106 -13.27 -15.23 5.79
N LYS A 107 -13.10 -16.00 6.86
CA LYS A 107 -12.75 -15.48 8.20
C LYS A 107 -11.33 -14.93 8.31
N TYR A 108 -10.36 -15.53 7.62
CA TYR A 108 -8.93 -15.23 7.74
C TYR A 108 -8.37 -14.64 6.44
N PRO A 109 -7.32 -13.81 6.51
CA PRO A 109 -6.55 -13.39 5.35
C PRO A 109 -5.95 -14.58 4.60
N PHE A 110 -6.03 -14.53 3.27
CA PHE A 110 -5.42 -15.50 2.36
C PHE A 110 -4.43 -14.80 1.42
N PHE A 111 -3.14 -15.03 1.63
CA PHE A 111 -2.10 -14.42 0.81
C PHE A 111 -1.87 -15.23 -0.47
N VAL A 112 -2.22 -14.64 -1.60
CA VAL A 112 -2.04 -15.21 -2.94
C VAL A 112 -0.90 -14.51 -3.68
N ARG A 113 -0.72 -14.86 -4.96
CA ARG A 113 0.39 -14.40 -5.80
C ARG A 113 0.15 -12.99 -6.35
N SER A 114 -0.34 -12.06 -5.51
CA SER A 114 -0.68 -10.67 -5.87
C SER A 114 -0.61 -9.73 -4.65
N GLU A 115 -0.79 -8.43 -4.91
CA GLU A 115 -0.91 -7.39 -3.86
C GLU A 115 -2.27 -7.44 -3.15
N THR A 116 -3.29 -7.99 -3.80
CA THR A 116 -4.59 -8.16 -3.16
C THR A 116 -4.55 -9.30 -2.15
N VAL A 117 -4.97 -9.03 -0.93
CA VAL A 117 -5.15 -10.06 0.11
C VAL A 117 -6.57 -10.60 0.02
N GLU A 118 -6.68 -11.89 -0.31
CA GLU A 118 -7.95 -12.61 -0.41
C GLU A 118 -8.41 -13.10 0.97
N LYS A 119 -9.46 -13.92 1.01
CA LYS A 119 -10.03 -14.48 2.24
C LYS A 119 -10.19 -16.01 2.15
N ILE A 120 -10.11 -16.68 3.30
CA ILE A 120 -10.29 -18.15 3.45
C ILE A 120 -10.84 -18.47 4.86
N ASN A 121 -11.40 -19.66 5.07
CA ASN A 121 -11.94 -20.09 6.37
C ASN A 121 -10.97 -20.92 7.24
N SER A 122 -9.84 -21.36 6.70
CA SER A 122 -8.76 -22.03 7.43
C SER A 122 -7.61 -21.07 7.74
N TYR A 123 -6.71 -21.47 8.63
CA TYR A 123 -5.41 -20.84 8.78
C TYR A 123 -4.38 -21.94 9.00
N SER A 124 -3.15 -21.71 8.53
CA SER A 124 -2.01 -22.63 8.69
C SER A 124 -0.91 -22.04 9.58
N PHE A 125 -1.00 -20.74 9.88
CA PHE A 125 -0.06 -20.05 10.76
C PHE A 125 -0.77 -18.98 11.60
N ASP A 126 -0.27 -18.75 12.81
CA ASP A 126 -0.68 -17.68 13.71
C ASP A 126 0.55 -17.02 14.32
N GLY A 127 0.85 -15.79 13.90
CA GLY A 127 2.00 -15.04 14.39
C GLY A 127 2.50 -14.00 13.39
N GLU A 128 3.66 -13.42 13.69
CA GLU A 128 4.31 -12.44 12.83
C GLU A 128 4.96 -13.10 11.62
N ALA A 129 4.66 -12.58 10.42
CA ALA A 129 5.23 -13.06 9.18
C ALA A 129 5.32 -11.97 8.10
N ILE A 130 6.24 -12.18 7.16
CA ILE A 130 6.33 -11.46 5.89
C ILE A 130 6.01 -12.44 4.77
N LEU A 131 5.12 -12.07 3.86
CA LEU A 131 4.71 -12.91 2.73
C LEU A 131 5.18 -12.28 1.41
N ILE A 132 5.85 -13.08 0.59
CA ILE A 132 6.43 -12.65 -0.69
C ILE A 132 5.93 -13.59 -1.81
N PRO A 133 5.18 -13.09 -2.80
CA PRO A 133 4.81 -13.86 -3.99
C PRO A 133 6.03 -14.34 -4.77
N GLY A 134 6.04 -15.62 -5.14
CA GLY A 134 7.12 -16.32 -5.84
C GLY A 134 7.06 -16.27 -7.36
N ASP A 135 6.02 -15.68 -7.97
CA ASP A 135 5.87 -15.65 -9.43
C ASP A 135 6.50 -14.40 -10.04
N GLY A 136 7.65 -14.54 -10.73
CA GLY A 136 8.21 -13.59 -11.72
C GLY A 136 8.56 -12.16 -11.26
N ASN A 137 7.94 -11.68 -10.20
CA ASN A 137 7.99 -10.35 -9.58
C ASN A 137 8.40 -10.49 -8.11
N ILE A 138 9.24 -11.49 -7.79
CA ILE A 138 9.79 -11.67 -6.44
C ILE A 138 10.47 -10.36 -6.05
N GLY A 139 10.13 -9.86 -4.87
CA GLY A 139 10.71 -8.63 -4.32
C GLY A 139 10.02 -7.33 -4.75
N GLN A 140 8.93 -7.38 -5.51
CA GLN A 140 8.07 -6.20 -5.75
C GLN A 140 6.94 -6.07 -4.72
N ILE A 141 6.44 -7.21 -4.22
CA ILE A 141 5.31 -7.28 -3.31
C ILE A 141 5.77 -7.89 -1.99
N TYR A 142 5.50 -7.18 -0.90
CA TYR A 142 5.73 -7.65 0.46
C TYR A 142 4.48 -7.39 1.29
N HIS A 143 3.93 -8.45 1.89
CA HIS A 143 2.88 -8.33 2.88
C HIS A 143 3.45 -8.53 4.28
N TYR A 144 2.95 -7.77 5.24
CA TYR A 144 3.26 -7.97 6.65
C TYR A 144 1.98 -8.30 7.42
N ILE A 145 2.05 -9.29 8.31
CA ILE A 145 0.94 -9.66 9.18
C ILE A 145 1.45 -10.14 10.54
N ASN A 146 0.67 -9.90 11.59
CA ASN A 146 0.83 -10.58 12.87
C ASN A 146 -0.55 -11.12 13.31
N GLY A 147 -0.75 -12.43 13.16
CA GLY A 147 -2.00 -13.10 13.49
C GLY A 147 -2.26 -14.32 12.60
N LYS A 148 -3.52 -14.78 12.58
CA LYS A 148 -3.96 -15.98 11.84
C LYS A 148 -4.11 -15.70 10.35
N PHE A 149 -3.49 -16.54 9.51
CA PHE A 149 -3.66 -16.50 8.05
C PHE A 149 -3.36 -17.85 7.38
N ASP A 150 -3.69 -17.91 6.09
CA ASP A 150 -3.26 -18.97 5.18
C ASP A 150 -2.63 -18.37 3.93
N PHE A 151 -1.93 -19.17 3.14
CA PHE A 151 -1.16 -18.66 2.00
C PHE A 151 -0.92 -19.70 0.89
N HIS A 152 -0.77 -19.20 -0.33
CA HIS A 152 -0.65 -20.01 -1.53
C HIS A 152 0.68 -20.78 -1.59
N GLN A 153 0.71 -21.92 -2.29
CA GLN A 153 1.90 -22.75 -2.49
C GLN A 153 3.09 -22.10 -3.22
N ARG A 154 2.92 -20.88 -3.75
CA ARG A 154 3.98 -20.10 -4.40
C ARG A 154 4.17 -18.75 -3.71
N VAL A 155 3.77 -18.66 -2.45
CA VAL A 155 4.05 -17.50 -1.59
C VAL A 155 5.03 -17.97 -0.53
N TYR A 156 6.16 -17.29 -0.42
CA TYR A 156 7.13 -17.50 0.65
C TYR A 156 6.64 -16.81 1.90
N LYS A 157 6.63 -17.53 3.03
CA LYS A 157 6.39 -16.99 4.37
C LYS A 157 7.72 -16.96 5.10
N ILE A 158 8.14 -15.77 5.51
CA ILE A 158 9.27 -15.53 6.41
C ILE A 158 8.68 -15.28 7.80
N SER A 159 8.98 -16.13 8.76
CA SER A 159 8.41 -16.07 10.12
C SER A 159 9.41 -16.55 11.17
N ASN A 160 8.98 -16.66 12.43
CA ASN A 160 9.80 -17.17 13.54
C ASN A 160 11.13 -16.42 13.66
N PHE A 161 11.05 -15.09 13.68
CA PHE A 161 12.20 -14.21 13.83
C PHE A 161 12.88 -14.43 15.19
N ASP A 162 14.20 -14.55 15.18
CA ASP A 162 15.00 -14.66 16.40
C ASP A 162 14.77 -13.48 17.36
N LYS A 163 15.00 -13.68 18.66
CA LYS A 163 14.74 -12.67 19.72
C LYS A 163 15.44 -11.32 19.52
N GLY A 164 16.53 -11.28 18.75
CA GLY A 164 17.26 -10.06 18.40
C GLY A 164 16.82 -9.41 17.08
N CYS A 165 15.86 -10.00 16.37
CA CYS A 165 15.42 -9.58 15.05
C CYS A 165 13.94 -9.19 15.09
N SER A 166 13.62 -7.99 14.62
CA SER A 166 12.23 -7.54 14.49
C SER A 166 11.70 -7.89 13.11
N GLY A 167 10.55 -8.58 13.02
CA GLY A 167 9.90 -8.86 11.73
C GLY A 167 9.57 -7.58 10.97
N LYS A 168 9.16 -6.50 11.65
CA LYS A 168 8.97 -5.18 11.03
C LYS A 168 10.26 -4.59 10.46
N PHE A 169 11.38 -4.77 11.15
CA PHE A 169 12.67 -4.32 10.63
C PHE A 169 12.98 -5.02 9.31
N VAL A 170 12.88 -6.35 9.28
CA VAL A 170 13.10 -7.15 8.06
C VAL A 170 12.14 -6.72 6.95
N TYR A 171 10.85 -6.50 7.26
CA TYR A 171 9.84 -6.06 6.29
C TYR A 171 10.21 -4.74 5.61
N TYR A 172 10.68 -3.74 6.37
CA TYR A 172 11.08 -2.45 5.78
C TYR A 172 12.46 -2.49 5.13
N TYR A 173 13.33 -3.39 5.57
CA TYR A 173 14.70 -3.50 5.06
C TYR A 173 14.77 -4.27 3.72
N LEU A 174 13.99 -5.35 3.56
CA LEU A 174 14.01 -6.18 2.35
C LEU A 174 13.83 -5.40 1.04
N PRO A 175 12.86 -4.47 0.92
CA PRO A 175 12.72 -3.65 -0.29
C PRO A 175 13.94 -2.77 -0.59
N LEU A 176 14.75 -2.40 0.41
CA LEU A 176 15.92 -1.55 0.21
C LEU A 176 17.11 -2.29 -0.39
N VAL A 177 17.18 -3.62 -0.21
CA VAL A 177 18.36 -4.43 -0.58
C VAL A 177 18.13 -5.39 -1.75
N LEU A 178 16.88 -5.66 -2.12
CA LEU A 178 16.52 -6.60 -3.21
C LEU A 178 16.27 -5.89 -4.55
N HIS A 179 17.06 -4.86 -4.87
CA HIS A 179 17.02 -4.11 -6.13
C HIS A 179 18.18 -4.46 -7.05
#